data_AF-A0A147J5Z0-F1
#
_entry.id   AF-A0A147J5Z0-F1
#
_cell.length_a   1.000
_cell.length_b   1.000
_cell.length_c   1.000
_cell.angle_alpha   90.00
_cell.angle_beta   90.00
_cell.angle_gamma   90.00
#
_symmetry.space_group_name_H-M   'P 1'
#
loop_
_entity.id
_entity.type
_entity.pdbx_description
1 polymer ?
#
loop_
_entity_poly.entity_id
_entity_poly.type
_entity_poly.pdbx_seq_one_letter_code
_entity_poly.pdbx_strand_id
1 'polypeptide(L)'
;MRLSLGLAVLLGLTGAAPVEHYALREGLNINSFTRSGPVAAHVVLRSGKQPRLLVAFPAGNSGTALWFEPLAQDAAWRLDGEPQPVTINDAKGRPLHGVRFTVTIDAARLVPRQAVLSSIRVIRDYQALGTAPAEVLTPPRTTAETIRWSRDRLDGAAGYDLSMTVTDGRIEGGAILAGQGGRIRFTVTALTGETPLTPRAGAD
;
A
#
# COMPACT_ATOMS: atom_id res chain seq x y z
N MET A 1 1.44 37.44 -55.06
CA MET A 1 1.90 38.04 -53.78
C MET A 1 1.50 37.09 -52.66
N ARG A 2 2.39 36.86 -51.71
CA ARG A 2 2.57 35.63 -50.92
C ARG A 2 1.45 35.32 -49.91
N LEU A 3 1.11 34.03 -49.77
CA LEU A 3 0.41 33.44 -48.62
C LEU A 3 1.28 33.58 -47.37
N SER A 4 0.66 33.97 -46.25
CA SER A 4 1.24 33.83 -44.90
C SER A 4 0.21 33.14 -44.01
N LEU A 5 0.32 31.82 -43.90
CA LEU A 5 -0.42 31.00 -42.94
C LEU A 5 0.28 31.13 -41.59
N GLY A 6 -0.35 31.81 -40.63
CA GLY A 6 0.15 31.92 -39.26
C GLY A 6 -0.08 30.60 -38.51
N LEU A 7 1.01 29.88 -38.23
CA LEU A 7 1.01 28.66 -37.43
C LEU A 7 0.80 29.03 -35.95
N ALA A 8 -0.37 28.71 -35.39
CA ALA A 8 -0.60 28.79 -33.95
C ALA A 8 -0.05 27.52 -33.28
N VAL A 9 1.00 27.69 -32.46
CA VAL A 9 1.52 26.64 -31.59
C VAL A 9 0.66 26.61 -30.31
N LEU A 10 -0.19 25.60 -30.19
CA LEU A 10 -0.81 25.24 -28.90
C LEU A 10 0.21 24.45 -28.07
N LEU A 11 0.84 25.11 -27.10
CA LEU A 11 1.54 24.43 -26.01
C LEU A 11 0.50 23.85 -25.05
N GLY A 12 0.24 22.55 -25.17
CA GLY A 12 -0.53 21.80 -24.19
C GLY A 12 0.28 21.65 -22.89
N LEU A 13 -0.05 22.44 -21.88
CA LEU A 13 0.37 22.19 -20.50
C LEU A 13 -0.41 20.98 -19.97
N THR A 14 0.14 19.78 -20.16
CA THR A 14 -0.29 18.60 -19.41
C THR A 14 0.30 18.70 -18.00
N GLY A 15 -0.30 19.53 -17.16
CA GLY A 15 0.07 19.61 -15.75
C GLY A 15 -0.35 18.33 -15.03
N ALA A 16 0.61 17.45 -14.75
CA ALA A 16 0.39 16.37 -13.79
C ALA A 16 -0.01 17.02 -12.45
N ALA A 17 -1.08 16.52 -11.82
CA ALA A 17 -1.50 17.01 -10.51
C ALA A 17 -0.31 16.88 -9.53
N PRO A 18 -0.02 17.92 -8.73
CA PRO A 18 1.09 17.87 -7.79
C PRO A 18 0.91 16.65 -6.87
N VAL A 19 2.01 15.92 -6.65
CA VAL A 19 2.03 14.82 -5.69
C VAL A 19 2.47 15.41 -4.36
N GLU A 20 1.60 15.31 -3.36
CA GLU A 20 1.90 15.73 -2.00
C GLU A 20 2.41 14.53 -1.21
N HIS A 21 3.59 14.68 -0.62
CA HIS A 21 4.22 13.70 0.25
C HIS A 21 4.51 14.30 1.62
N TYR A 22 4.19 13.54 2.67
CA TYR A 22 4.62 13.83 4.02
C TYR A 22 5.15 12.54 4.65
N ALA A 23 6.30 12.58 5.32
CA ALA A 23 6.85 11.42 6.02
C ALA A 23 7.40 11.82 7.39
N LEU A 24 7.03 11.05 8.41
CA LEU A 24 7.45 11.26 9.79
C LEU A 24 7.78 9.93 10.45
N ARG A 25 8.84 9.92 11.26
CA ARG A 25 9.15 8.79 12.16
C ARG A 25 8.74 9.17 13.58
N GLU A 26 7.86 8.37 14.19
CA GLU A 26 7.37 8.55 15.55
C GLU A 26 7.56 7.26 16.36
N GLY A 27 8.54 7.26 17.26
CA GLY A 27 8.94 6.05 17.98
C GLY A 27 9.29 4.91 17.02
N LEU A 28 8.55 3.80 17.10
CA LEU A 28 8.74 2.63 16.24
C LEU A 28 8.00 2.72 14.89
N ASN A 29 7.26 3.79 14.64
CA ASN A 29 6.43 3.93 13.43
C ASN A 29 7.09 4.84 12.40
N ILE A 30 7.00 4.44 11.14
CA ILE A 30 7.13 5.32 9.98
C ILE A 30 5.72 5.60 9.48
N ASN A 31 5.36 6.88 9.40
CA ASN A 31 4.12 7.38 8.84
C ASN A 31 4.46 8.10 7.53
N SER A 32 3.83 7.72 6.42
CA SER A 32 4.02 8.40 5.13
C SER A 32 2.68 8.57 4.41
N PHE A 33 2.31 9.82 4.14
CA PHE A 33 1.10 10.18 3.43
C PHE A 33 1.42 10.58 1.99
N THR A 34 0.63 10.06 1.05
CA THR A 34 0.69 10.39 -0.38
C THR A 34 -0.69 10.83 -0.85
N ARG A 35 -0.76 11.98 -1.51
CA ARG A 35 -1.98 12.47 -2.19
C ARG A 35 -1.65 12.93 -3.62
N SER A 36 -2.37 12.40 -4.60
CA SER A 36 -2.31 12.85 -5.99
C SER A 36 -3.52 12.36 -6.78
N GLY A 37 -4.27 13.29 -7.38
CA GLY A 37 -5.49 12.98 -8.14
C GLY A 37 -6.46 12.10 -7.33
N PRO A 38 -6.86 10.92 -7.81
CA PRO A 38 -7.78 10.02 -7.09
C PRO A 38 -7.13 9.25 -5.93
N VAL A 39 -5.81 9.38 -5.73
CA VAL A 39 -5.07 8.67 -4.68
C VAL A 39 -4.96 9.55 -3.44
N ALA A 40 -5.37 8.99 -2.30
CA ALA A 40 -4.97 9.43 -0.97
C ALA A 40 -4.68 8.18 -0.13
N ALA A 41 -3.46 8.05 0.39
CA ALA A 41 -3.05 6.88 1.15
C ALA A 41 -2.07 7.25 2.27
N HIS A 42 -2.23 6.61 3.42
CA HIS A 42 -1.34 6.74 4.57
C HIS A 42 -0.68 5.39 4.87
N VAL A 43 0.60 5.27 4.53
CA VAL A 43 1.45 4.13 4.86
C VAL A 43 1.92 4.25 6.31
N VAL A 44 1.71 3.21 7.10
CA VAL A 44 2.19 3.08 8.48
C VAL A 44 2.98 1.78 8.63
N LEU A 45 4.26 1.89 8.89
CA LEU A 45 5.16 0.75 9.14
C LEU A 45 5.59 0.76 10.59
N ARG A 46 5.30 -0.30 11.35
CA ARG A 46 5.70 -0.41 12.75
C ARG A 46 6.84 -1.41 12.90
N SER A 47 7.94 -0.98 13.47
CA SER A 47 9.15 -1.75 13.77
C SER A 47 9.04 -2.53 15.10
N GLY A 48 10.05 -3.32 15.44
CA GLY A 48 10.20 -4.09 16.68
C GLY A 48 9.88 -5.57 16.52
N LYS A 49 9.77 -6.31 17.64
CA LYS A 49 9.48 -7.77 17.64
C LYS A 49 8.14 -8.17 17.02
N GLN A 50 7.20 -7.24 16.90
CA GLN A 50 5.90 -7.47 16.27
C GLN A 50 5.74 -6.46 15.13
N PRO A 51 6.45 -6.66 14.02
CA PRO A 51 6.36 -5.74 12.90
C PRO A 51 5.00 -5.85 12.24
N ARG A 52 4.51 -4.74 11.71
CA ARG A 52 3.28 -4.71 10.90
C ARG A 52 3.34 -3.62 9.84
N LEU A 53 2.56 -3.83 8.79
CA LEU A 53 2.36 -2.90 7.70
C LEU A 53 0.88 -2.54 7.63
N LEU A 54 0.57 -1.27 7.47
CA LEU A 54 -0.78 -0.75 7.26
C LEU A 54 -0.74 0.29 6.15
N VAL A 55 -1.73 0.26 5.27
CA VAL A 55 -2.01 1.37 4.35
C VAL A 55 -3.47 1.74 4.55
N ALA A 56 -3.71 2.94 5.05
CA ALA A 56 -5.05 3.49 5.23
C ALA A 56 -5.43 4.36 4.03
N PHE A 57 -6.67 4.23 3.57
CA PHE A 57 -7.26 5.05 2.52
C PHE A 57 -8.34 5.94 3.16
N PRO A 58 -8.12 7.27 3.21
CA PRO A 58 -9.10 8.20 3.76
C PRO A 58 -10.44 8.14 3.01
N ALA A 59 -10.38 7.99 1.68
CA ALA A 59 -11.53 7.63 0.86
C ALA A 59 -12.11 6.29 1.35
N GLY A 60 -13.26 6.36 2.02
CA GLY A 60 -13.97 5.20 2.56
C GLY A 60 -13.57 4.75 3.97
N ASN A 61 -12.70 5.46 4.70
CA ASN A 61 -12.25 5.06 6.05
C ASN A 61 -11.84 3.57 6.10
N SER A 62 -11.01 3.18 5.13
CA SER A 62 -10.65 1.78 4.85
C SER A 62 -9.14 1.58 4.81
N GLY A 63 -8.68 0.35 4.68
CA GLY A 63 -7.26 0.06 4.53
C GLY A 63 -6.95 -1.40 4.24
N THR A 64 -5.67 -1.64 3.98
CA THR A 64 -5.06 -2.97 3.97
C THR A 64 -4.02 -3.04 5.08
N ALA A 65 -4.11 -4.03 5.94
CA ALA A 65 -3.18 -4.23 7.04
C ALA A 65 -2.62 -5.66 7.00
N LEU A 66 -1.36 -5.81 7.35
CA LEU A 66 -0.68 -7.09 7.46
C LEU A 66 0.13 -7.14 8.75
N TRP A 67 -0.17 -8.15 9.56
CA TRP A 67 0.60 -8.53 10.73
C TRP A 67 1.50 -9.70 10.37
N PHE A 68 2.70 -9.66 10.92
CA PHE A 68 3.66 -10.76 10.81
C PHE A 68 3.73 -11.53 12.12
N GLU A 69 4.24 -12.76 12.07
CA GLU A 69 4.59 -13.50 13.28
C GLU A 69 5.65 -12.74 14.10
N PRO A 70 5.66 -12.92 15.44
CA PRO A 70 6.69 -12.33 16.27
C PRO A 70 8.10 -12.74 15.85
N LEU A 71 9.00 -11.78 15.87
CA LEU A 71 10.42 -11.97 15.60
C LEU A 71 11.18 -12.25 16.91
N ALA A 72 12.28 -13.02 16.81
CA ALA A 72 13.15 -13.29 17.94
C ALA A 72 13.86 -12.03 18.47
N GLN A 73 14.16 -11.09 17.56
CA GLN A 73 14.84 -9.82 17.83
C GLN A 73 14.04 -8.66 17.22
N ASP A 74 14.30 -7.44 17.69
CA ASP A 74 13.71 -6.25 17.09
C ASP A 74 14.22 -6.07 15.66
N ALA A 75 13.31 -5.78 14.73
CA ALA A 75 13.64 -5.44 13.36
C ALA A 75 13.14 -4.03 13.02
N ALA A 76 13.92 -3.30 12.23
CA ALA A 76 13.57 -1.95 11.82
C ALA A 76 13.06 -1.95 10.37
N TRP A 77 11.93 -1.28 10.14
CA TRP A 77 11.53 -0.93 8.78
C TRP A 77 12.38 0.22 8.25
N ARG A 78 12.63 0.16 6.95
CA ARG A 78 13.06 1.28 6.12
C ARG A 78 12.08 1.42 4.96
N LEU A 79 11.66 2.65 4.71
CA LEU A 79 10.91 3.03 3.52
C LEU A 79 11.92 3.57 2.50
N ASP A 80 12.02 2.92 1.35
CA ASP A 80 13.02 3.21 0.34
C ASP A 80 12.41 4.13 -0.74
N GLY A 81 12.60 5.43 -0.54
CA GLY A 81 11.98 6.47 -1.37
C GLY A 81 10.56 6.81 -0.92
N GLU A 82 9.85 7.58 -1.74
CA GLU A 82 8.48 8.02 -1.45
C GLU A 82 7.45 7.04 -2.03
N PRO A 83 6.34 6.74 -1.34
CA PRO A 83 5.27 5.93 -1.90
C PRO A 83 4.64 6.58 -3.13
N GLN A 84 4.68 5.89 -4.26
CA GLN A 84 4.22 6.41 -5.54
C GLN A 84 2.71 6.15 -5.70
N PRO A 85 1.91 7.15 -6.09
CA PRO A 85 0.49 6.95 -6.39
C PRO A 85 0.34 6.03 -7.61
N VAL A 86 -0.55 5.04 -7.53
CA VAL A 86 -0.84 4.13 -8.64
C VAL A 86 -2.33 3.88 -8.77
N THR A 87 -2.78 3.62 -10.01
CA THR A 87 -4.10 3.10 -10.32
C THR A 87 -3.93 1.82 -11.12
N ILE A 88 -4.58 0.73 -10.67
CA ILE A 88 -4.50 -0.58 -11.31
C ILE A 88 -5.91 -1.14 -11.38
N ASN A 89 -6.28 -1.70 -12.54
CA ASN A 89 -7.56 -2.36 -12.67
C ASN A 89 -7.52 -3.74 -12.00
N ASP A 90 -8.59 -4.07 -11.27
CA ASP A 90 -8.79 -5.42 -10.76
C ASP A 90 -9.11 -6.42 -11.88
N ALA A 91 -9.30 -7.69 -11.52
CA ALA A 91 -9.62 -8.75 -12.47
C ALA A 91 -10.96 -8.55 -13.22
N LYS A 92 -11.83 -7.65 -12.73
CA LYS A 92 -13.11 -7.28 -13.35
C LYS A 92 -13.02 -5.97 -14.14
N GLY A 93 -11.82 -5.40 -14.29
CA GLY A 93 -11.59 -4.14 -15.01
C GLY A 93 -11.96 -2.89 -14.22
N ARG A 94 -12.26 -2.99 -12.92
CA ARG A 94 -12.63 -1.83 -12.09
C ARG A 94 -11.34 -1.15 -11.56
N PRO A 95 -11.24 0.19 -11.59
CA PRO A 95 -10.05 0.87 -11.13
C PRO A 95 -9.91 0.77 -9.61
N LEU A 96 -8.71 0.42 -9.15
CA LEU A 96 -8.31 0.53 -7.74
C LEU A 96 -7.20 1.58 -7.62
N HIS A 97 -7.32 2.45 -6.63
CA HIS A 97 -6.41 3.55 -6.36
C HIS A 97 -5.60 3.29 -5.09
N GLY A 98 -4.33 3.67 -5.06
CA GLY A 98 -3.52 3.53 -3.87
C GLY A 98 -2.06 3.83 -4.13
N VAL A 99 -1.17 3.11 -3.45
CA VAL A 99 0.27 3.39 -3.48
C VAL A 99 1.10 2.14 -3.75
N ARG A 100 2.23 2.38 -4.41
CA ARG A 100 3.33 1.43 -4.54
C ARG A 100 4.56 1.99 -3.86
N PHE A 101 5.20 1.19 -3.01
CA PHE A 101 6.40 1.61 -2.29
C PHE A 101 7.32 0.42 -2.05
N THR A 102 8.61 0.70 -1.85
CA THR A 102 9.58 -0.34 -1.53
C THR A 102 9.99 -0.22 -0.08
N VAL A 103 10.07 -1.34 0.61
CA VAL A 103 10.53 -1.41 1.99
C VAL A 103 11.63 -2.43 2.14
N THR A 104 12.46 -2.18 3.14
CA THR A 104 13.46 -3.11 3.64
C THR A 104 13.20 -3.35 5.13
N ILE A 105 13.41 -4.58 5.59
CA ILE A 105 13.40 -4.92 7.02
C ILE A 105 14.57 -5.82 7.39
N ASP A 106 15.20 -5.49 8.51
CA ASP A 106 16.34 -6.22 9.08
C ASP A 106 15.86 -7.46 9.84
N ALA A 107 15.39 -8.47 9.11
CA ALA A 107 14.92 -9.73 9.65
C ALA A 107 15.36 -10.90 8.77
N ALA A 108 15.86 -11.98 9.37
CA ALA A 108 16.28 -13.18 8.65
C ALA A 108 15.09 -13.95 8.05
N ARG A 109 13.93 -13.90 8.71
CA ARG A 109 12.68 -14.55 8.32
C ARG A 109 11.50 -13.68 8.74
N LEU A 110 10.58 -13.45 7.81
CA LEU A 110 9.36 -12.69 8.03
C LEU A 110 8.17 -13.53 7.56
N VAL A 111 7.26 -13.87 8.48
CA VAL A 111 6.11 -14.74 8.18
C VAL A 111 4.84 -13.90 8.23
N PRO A 112 4.14 -13.70 7.10
CA PRO A 112 2.79 -13.12 7.11
C PRO A 112 1.87 -13.96 7.99
N ARG A 113 1.28 -13.35 9.01
CA ARG A 113 0.34 -14.01 9.93
C ARG A 113 -1.10 -13.80 9.47
N GLN A 114 -1.49 -12.54 9.29
CA GLN A 114 -2.87 -12.21 8.93
C GLN A 114 -2.91 -10.90 8.16
N ALA A 115 -3.58 -10.93 7.01
CA ALA A 115 -3.99 -9.72 6.31
C ALA A 115 -5.45 -9.39 6.64
N VAL A 116 -5.76 -8.12 6.89
CA VAL A 116 -7.13 -7.61 7.04
C VAL A 116 -7.32 -6.46 6.06
N LEU A 117 -8.26 -6.63 5.13
CA LEU A 117 -8.55 -5.68 4.05
C LEU A 117 -9.99 -5.21 4.21
N SER A 118 -10.20 -4.10 4.93
CA SER A 118 -11.53 -3.68 5.41
C SER A 118 -11.54 -2.23 5.90
N SER A 119 -12.61 -1.82 6.59
CA SER A 119 -12.68 -0.55 7.29
C SER A 119 -11.59 -0.43 8.36
N ILE A 120 -11.19 0.81 8.66
CA ILE A 120 -10.23 1.11 9.72
C ILE A 120 -10.73 0.65 11.09
N ARG A 121 -12.05 0.64 11.33
CA ARG A 121 -12.62 0.08 12.57
C ARG A 121 -12.24 -1.39 12.71
N VAL A 122 -12.49 -2.21 11.69
CA VAL A 122 -12.18 -3.65 11.74
C VAL A 122 -10.67 -3.90 11.88
N ILE A 123 -9.84 -3.11 11.22
CA ILE A 123 -8.37 -3.17 11.36
C ILE A 123 -7.93 -2.86 12.80
N ARG A 124 -8.53 -1.85 13.45
CA ARG A 124 -8.26 -1.53 14.86
C ARG A 124 -8.76 -2.61 15.80
N ASP A 125 -9.94 -3.16 15.54
CA ASP A 125 -10.51 -4.25 16.35
C ASP A 125 -9.61 -5.49 16.28
N TYR A 126 -9.12 -5.86 15.08
CA TYR A 126 -8.15 -6.93 14.94
C TYR A 126 -6.85 -6.64 15.70
N GLN A 127 -6.36 -5.40 15.63
CA GLN A 127 -5.17 -5.01 16.39
C GLN A 127 -5.35 -5.17 17.90
N ALA A 128 -6.53 -4.85 18.43
CA ALA A 128 -6.81 -4.89 19.86
C ALA A 128 -7.18 -6.30 20.37
N LEU A 129 -7.94 -7.04 19.58
CA LEU A 129 -8.59 -8.29 20.00
C LEU A 129 -7.96 -9.54 19.35
N GLY A 130 -7.18 -9.38 18.29
CA GLY A 130 -6.60 -10.50 17.53
C GLY A 130 -7.62 -11.27 16.68
N THR A 131 -8.84 -10.76 16.53
CA THR A 131 -9.94 -11.40 15.81
C THR A 131 -10.60 -10.42 14.84
N ALA A 132 -11.07 -10.91 13.70
CA ALA A 132 -11.89 -10.16 12.76
C ALA A 132 -12.99 -11.07 12.17
N PRO A 133 -14.09 -10.49 11.65
CA PRO A 133 -15.14 -11.26 10.99
C PRO A 133 -14.58 -12.10 9.83
N ALA A 134 -15.03 -13.35 9.69
CA ALA A 134 -14.50 -14.27 8.70
C ALA A 134 -14.67 -13.76 7.26
N GLU A 135 -15.71 -12.97 7.01
CA GLU A 135 -16.08 -12.39 5.71
C GLU A 135 -15.06 -11.36 5.20
N VAL A 136 -14.20 -10.85 6.08
CA VAL A 136 -13.13 -9.90 5.71
C VAL A 136 -11.74 -10.55 5.73
N LEU A 137 -11.63 -11.81 6.16
CA LEU A 137 -10.39 -12.55 6.12
C LEU A 137 -10.19 -13.13 4.73
N THR A 138 -9.00 -12.94 4.17
CA THR A 138 -8.66 -13.42 2.83
C THR A 138 -7.39 -14.27 2.93
N PRO A 139 -7.38 -15.50 2.40
CA PRO A 139 -6.15 -16.29 2.33
C PRO A 139 -5.20 -15.68 1.29
N PRO A 140 -3.87 -15.78 1.50
CA PRO A 140 -2.91 -15.35 0.49
C PRO A 140 -2.98 -16.21 -0.76
N ARG A 141 -2.72 -15.59 -1.91
CA ARG A 141 -2.28 -16.27 -3.13
C ARG A 141 -0.78 -16.02 -3.29
N THR A 142 -0.01 -17.10 -3.40
CA THR A 142 1.46 -17.05 -3.40
C THR A 142 2.01 -17.59 -4.71
N THR A 143 2.93 -16.84 -5.32
CA THR A 143 3.80 -17.29 -6.41
C THR A 143 5.24 -17.38 -5.88
N ALA A 144 6.23 -17.63 -6.76
CA ALA A 144 7.62 -17.69 -6.36
C ALA A 144 8.15 -16.35 -5.77
N GLU A 145 7.68 -15.21 -6.29
CA GLU A 145 8.15 -13.88 -5.87
C GLU A 145 7.07 -13.02 -5.21
N THR A 146 5.79 -13.38 -5.30
CA THR A 146 4.69 -12.52 -4.82
C THR A 146 3.77 -13.21 -3.82
N ILE A 147 3.40 -12.51 -2.75
CA ILE A 147 2.28 -12.87 -1.87
C ILE A 147 1.19 -11.80 -2.02
N ARG A 148 -0.03 -12.20 -2.35
CA ARG A 148 -1.13 -11.28 -2.64
C ARG A 148 -2.41 -11.65 -1.90
N TRP A 149 -3.09 -10.65 -1.35
CA TRP A 149 -4.42 -10.72 -0.78
C TRP A 149 -5.32 -9.78 -1.56
N SER A 150 -6.49 -10.26 -1.97
CA SER A 150 -7.49 -9.41 -2.58
C SER A 150 -8.89 -9.92 -2.31
N ARG A 151 -9.83 -9.00 -2.11
CA ARG A 151 -11.25 -9.32 -1.95
C ARG A 151 -12.09 -8.17 -2.47
N ASP A 152 -13.29 -8.48 -2.93
CA ASP A 152 -14.33 -7.48 -3.17
C ASP A 152 -14.82 -6.88 -1.85
N ARG A 153 -15.46 -5.71 -1.93
CA ARG A 153 -16.27 -5.23 -0.81
C ARG A 153 -17.44 -6.18 -0.57
N LEU A 154 -18.00 -6.12 0.64
CA LEU A 154 -19.13 -7.00 1.04
C LEU A 154 -20.41 -6.72 0.23
N ASP A 155 -20.54 -5.53 -0.35
CA ASP A 155 -21.62 -5.14 -1.26
C ASP A 155 -21.36 -5.51 -2.73
N GLY A 156 -20.24 -6.20 -3.03
CA GLY A 156 -19.85 -6.57 -4.38
C GLY A 156 -19.16 -5.47 -5.19
N ALA A 157 -18.99 -4.27 -4.64
CA ALA A 157 -18.26 -3.18 -5.30
C ALA A 157 -16.74 -3.45 -5.36
N ALA A 158 -16.01 -2.56 -6.04
CA ALA A 158 -14.56 -2.64 -6.16
C ALA A 158 -13.91 -2.69 -4.77
N GLY A 159 -13.05 -3.68 -4.57
CA GLY A 159 -12.57 -4.05 -3.25
C GLY A 159 -11.18 -3.53 -2.92
N TYR A 160 -10.39 -4.41 -2.32
CA TYR A 160 -9.06 -4.09 -1.82
C TYR A 160 -8.04 -5.08 -2.39
N ASP A 161 -6.82 -4.59 -2.59
CA ASP A 161 -5.69 -5.40 -3.03
C ASP A 161 -4.44 -5.05 -2.22
N LEU A 162 -3.75 -6.06 -1.73
CA LEU A 162 -2.43 -5.95 -1.12
C LEU A 162 -1.52 -6.97 -1.75
N SER A 163 -0.42 -6.53 -2.36
CA SER A 163 0.61 -7.43 -2.89
C SER A 163 1.98 -7.07 -2.35
N MET A 164 2.79 -8.09 -2.08
CA MET A 164 4.20 -7.97 -1.73
C MET A 164 5.02 -8.76 -2.75
N THR A 165 5.85 -8.07 -3.53
CA THR A 165 6.77 -8.68 -4.49
C THR A 165 8.20 -8.61 -3.94
N VAL A 166 8.77 -9.76 -3.62
CA VAL A 166 10.12 -9.90 -3.04
C VAL A 166 11.17 -9.54 -4.09
N THR A 167 12.07 -8.62 -3.73
CA THR A 167 13.14 -8.12 -4.59
C THR A 167 14.54 -8.41 -4.05
N ASP A 168 14.68 -8.66 -2.75
CA ASP A 168 15.88 -9.24 -2.11
C ASP A 168 15.42 -10.22 -1.04
N GLY A 169 15.84 -11.48 -1.17
CA GLY A 169 15.30 -12.62 -0.43
C GLY A 169 14.51 -13.58 -1.31
N ARG A 170 13.75 -14.49 -0.69
CA ARG A 170 12.91 -15.47 -1.40
C ARG A 170 11.68 -15.85 -0.58
N ILE A 171 10.64 -16.34 -1.26
CA ILE A 171 9.48 -16.93 -0.61
C ILE A 171 9.71 -18.43 -0.42
N GLU A 172 9.51 -18.93 0.80
CA GLU A 172 9.65 -20.35 1.14
C GLU A 172 8.61 -20.73 2.20
N GLY A 173 7.71 -21.65 1.87
CA GLY A 173 6.66 -22.12 2.79
C GLY A 173 5.76 -20.98 3.32
N GLY A 174 5.46 -19.99 2.50
CA GLY A 174 4.65 -18.81 2.88
C GLY A 174 5.41 -17.73 3.66
N ALA A 175 6.67 -17.97 4.04
CA ALA A 175 7.53 -16.99 4.68
C ALA A 175 8.46 -16.31 3.67
N ILE A 176 8.93 -15.12 4.01
CA ILE A 176 9.98 -14.41 3.26
C ILE A 176 11.29 -14.59 4.02
N LEU A 177 12.29 -15.15 3.36
CA LEU A 177 13.62 -15.35 3.89
C LEU A 177 14.55 -14.28 3.34
N ALA A 178 15.45 -13.77 4.19
CA ALA A 178 16.44 -12.77 3.81
C ALA A 178 17.36 -13.25 2.68
N GLY A 179 17.84 -12.29 1.90
CA GLY A 179 18.93 -12.49 0.95
C GLY A 179 20.29 -12.56 1.64
N GLN A 180 21.37 -12.55 0.86
CA GLN A 180 22.74 -12.66 1.40
C GLN A 180 23.12 -11.52 2.36
N GLY A 181 22.45 -10.36 2.26
CA GLY A 181 22.67 -9.23 3.16
C GLY A 181 21.98 -9.33 4.51
N GLY A 182 21.34 -10.46 4.85
CA GLY A 182 20.63 -10.64 6.13
C GLY A 182 19.36 -9.79 6.29
N ARG A 183 18.93 -9.13 5.21
CA ARG A 183 17.74 -8.27 5.13
C ARG A 183 16.76 -8.80 4.09
N ILE A 184 15.52 -8.36 4.23
CA ILE A 184 14.45 -8.65 3.29
C ILE A 184 14.07 -7.33 2.61
N ARG A 185 13.98 -7.32 1.28
CA ARG A 185 13.46 -6.21 0.49
C ARG A 185 12.27 -6.67 -0.35
N PHE A 186 11.21 -5.88 -0.37
CA PHE A 186 10.07 -6.12 -1.24
C PHE A 186 9.36 -4.83 -1.62
N THR A 187 8.71 -4.85 -2.78
CA THR A 187 7.79 -3.82 -3.22
C THR A 187 6.39 -4.18 -2.77
N VAL A 188 5.71 -3.23 -2.12
CA VAL A 188 4.32 -3.33 -1.69
C VAL A 188 3.47 -2.52 -2.66
N THR A 189 2.36 -3.10 -3.09
CA THR A 189 1.27 -2.35 -3.74
C THR A 189 0.01 -2.56 -2.92
N ALA A 190 -0.60 -1.46 -2.46
CA ALA A 190 -1.82 -1.46 -1.67
C ALA A 190 -2.86 -0.56 -2.34
N LEU A 191 -4.04 -1.11 -2.62
CA LEU A 191 -5.06 -0.47 -3.45
C LEU A 191 -6.45 -0.60 -2.84
N THR A 192 -7.32 0.35 -3.17
CA THR A 192 -8.73 0.38 -2.79
C THR A 192 -9.62 0.81 -3.94
N GLY A 193 -10.83 0.24 -4.00
CA GLY A 193 -11.90 0.64 -4.91
C GLY A 193 -12.89 1.65 -4.30
N GLU A 194 -12.60 2.16 -3.10
CA GLU A 194 -13.40 3.23 -2.49
C GLU A 194 -13.42 4.47 -3.39
N THR A 195 -14.58 5.14 -3.46
CA THR A 195 -14.72 6.38 -4.24
C THR A 195 -13.77 7.45 -3.70
N PRO A 196 -12.85 7.98 -4.54
CA PRO A 196 -11.90 9.00 -4.11
C PRO A 196 -12.58 10.22 -3.50
N LEU A 197 -11.93 10.82 -2.50
CA LEU A 197 -12.35 12.11 -1.99
C LEU A 197 -12.10 13.18 -3.06
N THR A 198 -13.12 13.95 -3.40
CA THR A 198 -12.93 15.18 -4.17
C THR A 198 -12.29 16.24 -3.27
N PRO A 199 -11.13 16.81 -3.64
CA PRO A 199 -10.56 17.91 -2.87
C PRO A 199 -11.59 19.03 -2.70
N ARG A 200 -11.82 19.49 -1.47
CA ARG A 200 -12.43 20.80 -1.28
C ARG A 200 -11.33 21.82 -1.53
N ALA A 201 -11.49 22.66 -2.55
CA ALA A 201 -10.63 23.81 -2.72
C ALA A 201 -10.77 24.71 -1.49
N GLY A 202 -9.66 24.95 -0.80
CA GLY A 202 -9.53 25.93 0.27
C GLY A 202 -8.07 26.33 0.29
N ALA A 203 -7.79 27.61 0.03
CA ALA A 203 -6.50 28.17 0.37
C ALA A 203 -6.48 28.34 1.89
N ASP A 204 -5.47 27.79 2.54
CA ASP A 204 -5.14 28.15 3.93
C ASP A 204 -4.61 29.59 3.98
#